data_AF-A0A924S3Q6-F1
#
_entry.id   AF-A0A924S3Q6-F1
#
_cell.length_a   1.000
_cell.length_b   1.000
_cell.length_c   1.000
_cell.angle_alpha   90.00
_cell.angle_beta   90.00
_cell.angle_gamma   90.00
#
_symmetry.space_group_name_H-M   'P 1'
#
loop_
_entity.id
_entity.type
_entity.pdbx_description
1 polymer ?
#
loop_
_entity_poly.entity_id
_entity_poly.type
_entity_poly.pdbx_seq_one_letter_code
_entity_poly.pdbx_strand_id
1 'polypeptide(L)'
;MPSSRKMSAWLQIDGSLSARIASASGNVTVRVLRQGPVRLQAAEARRLRCPTGAAAHGREVVLLAAGAPVVFARPGRQALP
;
A
#
# COMPACT_ATOMS: atom_id res chain seq x y z
N MET A 1 2.82 10.00 -17.56
CA MET A 1 2.93 11.38 -17.05
C MET A 1 4.33 11.60 -16.52
N PRO A 2 5.02 12.71 -16.84
CA PRO A 2 6.32 12.98 -16.25
C PRO A 2 6.12 13.33 -14.78
N SER A 3 6.68 12.53 -13.88
CA SER A 3 6.79 12.87 -12.46
C SER A 3 7.90 13.90 -12.28
N SER A 4 7.69 14.91 -11.44
CA SER A 4 8.75 15.86 -11.09
C SER A 4 9.91 15.12 -10.43
N ARG A 5 11.15 15.64 -10.54
CA ARG A 5 12.33 15.05 -9.89
C ARG A 5 12.12 14.82 -8.38
N LYS A 6 11.43 15.76 -7.73
CA LYS A 6 11.04 15.65 -6.30
C LYS A 6 10.08 14.48 -6.05
N MET A 7 9.09 14.28 -6.91
CA MET A 7 8.17 13.14 -6.81
C MET A 7 8.90 11.81 -7.01
N SER A 8 9.78 11.72 -8.00
CA SER A 8 10.57 10.51 -8.24
C SER A 8 11.48 10.18 -7.05
N ALA A 9 12.16 11.19 -6.49
CA ALA A 9 12.94 11.01 -5.27
C ALA A 9 12.07 10.51 -4.12
N TRP A 10 10.88 11.10 -3.93
CA TRP A 10 9.96 10.68 -2.87
C TRP A 10 9.48 9.22 -3.02
N LEU A 11 9.23 8.76 -4.26
CA LEU A 11 8.80 7.38 -4.53
C LEU A 11 9.93 6.35 -4.37
N GLN A 12 11.19 6.75 -4.57
CA GLN A 12 12.36 5.85 -4.55
C GLN A 12 13.05 5.78 -3.18
N ILE A 13 12.66 6.60 -2.22
CA ILE A 13 13.21 6.52 -0.86
C ILE A 13 12.79 5.20 -0.21
N ASP A 14 13.79 4.41 0.17
CA ASP A 14 13.65 3.19 0.95
C ASP A 14 13.08 3.44 2.35
N GLY A 15 12.55 2.38 2.95
CA GLY A 15 11.98 2.41 4.29
C GLY A 15 10.49 2.71 4.33
N SER A 16 9.97 2.91 5.53
CA SER A 16 8.53 2.95 5.77
C SER A 16 7.88 4.24 5.25
N LEU A 17 6.92 4.09 4.33
CA LEU A 17 6.11 5.20 3.85
C LEU A 17 5.29 5.85 4.98
N SER A 18 4.76 5.06 5.91
CA SER A 18 3.98 5.60 7.05
C SER A 18 4.84 6.41 8.00
N ALA A 19 6.09 5.99 8.25
CA ALA A 19 7.03 6.75 9.07
C ALA A 19 7.37 8.11 8.43
N ARG A 20 7.54 8.14 7.11
CA ARG A 20 7.80 9.39 6.37
C ARG A 20 6.62 10.34 6.42
N ILE A 21 5.39 9.83 6.24
CA ILE A 21 4.18 10.64 6.37
C ILE A 21 4.09 11.20 7.80
N ALA A 22 4.25 10.34 8.82
CA ALA A 22 4.22 10.77 10.21
C ALA A 22 5.27 11.86 10.52
N SER A 23 6.49 11.71 10.01
CA SER A 23 7.54 12.73 10.17
C SER A 23 7.21 14.07 9.51
N ALA A 24 6.43 14.07 8.42
CA ALA A 24 6.07 15.28 7.68
C ALA A 24 4.80 15.97 8.22
N SER A 25 3.83 15.19 8.74
CA SER A 25 2.53 15.70 9.22
C SER A 25 2.33 15.62 10.73
N GLY A 26 3.31 15.14 11.50
CA GLY A 26 3.24 14.93 12.95
C GLY A 26 2.50 13.64 13.36
N ASN A 27 1.50 13.22 12.59
CA ASN A 27 0.82 11.93 12.78
C ASN A 27 0.51 11.24 11.44
N VAL A 28 0.27 9.92 11.53
CA VAL A 28 -0.33 9.14 10.45
C VAL A 28 -1.39 8.23 11.03
N THR A 29 -2.55 8.19 10.39
CA THR A 29 -3.64 7.25 10.74
C THR A 29 -3.88 6.30 9.60
N VAL A 30 -4.14 5.02 9.91
CA VAL A 30 -4.53 4.02 8.91
C VAL A 30 -6.03 3.75 9.04
N ARG A 31 -6.80 4.05 8.00
CA ARG A 31 -8.20 3.66 7.92
C ARG A 31 -8.35 2.45 7.01
N VAL A 32 -8.92 1.37 7.55
CA VAL A 32 -9.24 0.17 6.77
C VAL A 32 -10.54 0.40 6.01
N LEU A 33 -10.50 0.19 4.70
CA LEU A 33 -11.68 0.19 3.85
C LEU A 33 -12.25 -1.22 3.70
N ARG A 34 -11.35 -2.19 3.48
CA ARG A 34 -11.70 -3.60 3.32
C ARG A 34 -10.57 -4.48 3.85
N GLN A 35 -10.91 -5.62 4.46
CA GLN A 35 -9.95 -6.63 4.87
C GLN A 35 -10.58 -8.02 4.80
N GLY A 36 -9.84 -9.01 4.31
CA GLY A 36 -10.32 -10.38 4.27
C GLY A 36 -9.80 -11.19 3.09
N PRO A 37 -10.45 -12.34 2.79
CA PRO A 37 -10.14 -13.13 1.62
C PRO A 37 -10.34 -12.30 0.34
N VAL A 38 -9.33 -12.31 -0.52
CA VAL A 38 -9.36 -11.68 -1.84
C VAL A 38 -8.75 -12.59 -2.88
N ARG A 39 -9.03 -12.28 -4.14
CA ARG A 39 -8.28 -12.79 -5.28
C ARG A 39 -7.16 -11.79 -5.61
N LEU A 40 -5.94 -12.29 -5.78
CA LEU A 40 -4.81 -11.45 -6.18
C LEU A 40 -4.98 -10.99 -7.63
N GLN A 41 -4.73 -9.70 -7.87
CA GLN A 41 -4.60 -9.17 -9.21
C GLN A 41 -3.34 -9.73 -9.88
N ALA A 42 -3.28 -9.74 -11.21
CA ALA A 42 -2.16 -10.34 -11.95
C ALA A 42 -0.78 -9.80 -11.54
N ALA A 43 -0.68 -8.48 -11.28
CA ALA A 43 0.57 -7.87 -10.84
C ALA A 43 0.98 -8.32 -9.43
N GLU A 44 0.02 -8.45 -8.52
CA GLU A 44 0.25 -8.92 -7.15
C GLU A 44 0.64 -10.40 -7.14
N ALA A 45 -0.08 -11.23 -7.90
CA ALA A 45 0.19 -12.65 -8.03
C ALA A 45 1.60 -12.90 -8.57
N ARG A 46 2.03 -12.15 -9.60
CA ARG A 46 3.39 -12.18 -10.14
C ARG A 46 4.44 -11.82 -9.09
N ARG A 47 4.21 -10.74 -8.33
CA ARG A 47 5.15 -10.27 -7.30
C ARG A 47 5.25 -11.24 -6.13
N LEU A 48 4.16 -11.91 -5.80
CA LEU A 48 4.07 -12.96 -4.77
C LEU A 48 4.39 -14.37 -5.31
N ARG A 49 4.77 -14.50 -6.60
CA ARG A 49 5.11 -15.78 -7.25
C ARG A 49 4.04 -16.87 -7.05
N CYS A 50 2.78 -16.53 -7.31
CA CYS A 50 1.65 -17.47 -7.24
C CYS A 50 0.75 -17.36 -8.47
N PRO A 51 -0.15 -18.33 -8.71
CA PRO A 51 -1.09 -18.26 -9.81
C PRO A 51 -1.96 -17.01 -9.77
N THR A 52 -2.25 -16.44 -10.95
CA THR A 52 -3.21 -15.34 -11.06
C THR A 52 -4.56 -15.77 -10.48
N GLY A 53 -5.17 -14.92 -9.64
CA GLY A 53 -6.41 -15.26 -8.96
C GLY A 53 -6.23 -16.24 -7.79
N ALA A 54 -4.99 -16.51 -7.34
CA ALA A 54 -4.78 -17.22 -6.07
C ALA A 54 -5.52 -16.52 -4.92
N ALA A 55 -6.05 -17.33 -4.00
CA ALA A 55 -6.66 -16.83 -2.78
C ALA A 55 -5.58 -16.24 -1.87
N ALA A 56 -5.86 -15.07 -1.32
CA ALA A 56 -4.96 -14.34 -0.46
C ALA A 56 -5.73 -13.62 0.64
N HIS A 57 -5.00 -13.16 1.65
CA HIS A 57 -5.54 -12.19 2.59
C HIS A 57 -5.14 -10.79 2.14
N GLY A 58 -6.12 -10.00 1.72
CA GLY A 58 -5.93 -8.63 1.23
C GLY A 58 -6.44 -7.61 2.23
N ARG A 59 -5.86 -6.41 2.16
CA ARG A 59 -6.34 -5.23 2.88
C ARG A 59 -6.31 -4.04 1.96
N GLU A 60 -7.35 -3.23 2.00
CA GLU A 60 -7.43 -1.93 1.33
C GLU A 60 -7.46 -0.87 2.41
N VAL A 61 -6.54 0.09 2.33
CA VAL A 61 -6.38 1.13 3.35
C VAL A 61 -6.20 2.50 2.73
N VAL A 62 -6.57 3.51 3.51
CA VAL A 62 -6.17 4.90 3.29
C VAL A 62 -5.29 5.35 4.45
N LEU A 63 -4.13 5.91 4.13
CA LEU A 63 -3.31 6.64 5.08
C LEU A 63 -3.79 8.10 5.13
N LEU A 64 -4.02 8.59 6.34
CA LEU A 64 -4.40 9.98 6.59
C LEU A 64 -3.25 10.72 7.28
N ALA A 65 -2.94 11.90 6.78
CA ALA A 65 -2.00 12.85 7.34
C ALA A 65 -2.80 14.03 7.91
N ALA A 66 -2.71 14.28 9.22
CA ALA A 66 -3.55 15.29 9.90
C ALA A 66 -5.06 15.16 9.56
N GLY A 67 -5.57 13.94 9.43
CA GLY A 67 -6.96 13.66 9.08
C GLY A 67 -7.31 13.75 7.59
N ALA A 68 -6.41 14.24 6.73
CA ALA A 68 -6.61 14.29 5.28
C ALA A 68 -6.09 13.02 4.59
N PRO A 69 -6.84 12.40 3.65
CA PRO A 69 -6.39 11.21 2.94
C PRO A 69 -5.25 11.54 1.96
N VAL A 70 -4.11 10.84 2.07
CA VAL A 70 -2.92 11.12 1.25
C VAL A 70 -2.44 9.95 0.41
N VAL A 71 -2.70 8.71 0.85
CA VAL A 71 -2.26 7.50 0.14
C VAL A 71 -3.34 6.43 0.24
N PHE A 72 -3.71 5.86 -0.90
CA PHE A 72 -4.41 4.58 -0.95
C PHE A 72 -3.39 3.45 -1.13
N ALA A 73 -3.54 2.37 -0.38
CA ALA A 73 -2.69 1.20 -0.52
C ALA A 73 -3.51 -0.10 -0.46
N ARG A 74 -3.10 -1.08 -1.26
CA ARG A 74 -3.69 -2.42 -1.31
C ARG A 74 -2.61 -3.48 -1.11
N PRO A 75 -2.17 -3.74 0.14
CA PRO A 75 -1.30 -4.87 0.41
C PRO A 75 -2.07 -6.19 0.30
N GLY A 76 -1.39 -7.19 -0.27
CA GLY A 76 -1.82 -8.59 -0.26
C GLY A 76 -0.72 -9.46 0.35
N ARG A 77 -1.13 -10.48 1.09
CA ARG A 77 -0.25 -11.58 1.51
C ARG A 77 -0.88 -12.91 1.09
N GLN A 78 -0.06 -13.88 0.71
CA GLN A 78 -0.55 -15.24 0.47
C GLN A 78 -1.28 -15.73 1.73
N ALA A 79 -2.36 -16.49 1.52
CA ALA A 79 -2.93 -17.27 2.61
C ALA A 79 -1.88 -18.30 3.03
N LEU A 80 -1.58 -18.37 4.33
CA LEU A 80 -0.80 -19.49 4.87
C LEU A 80 -1.58 -20.79 4.55
N PRO A 81 -0.89 -21.89 4.19
CA PRO A 81 -1.54 -23.18 3.99
C PRO A 81 -2.30 -23.65 5.24
#